data_AF-A0A4Q7JDK3-F1
#
_entry.id   AF-A0A4Q7JDK3-F1
#
_cell.length_a   1.000
_cell.length_b   1.000
_cell.length_c   1.000
_cell.angle_alpha   90.00
_cell.angle_beta   90.00
_cell.angle_gamma   90.00
#
_symmetry.space_group_name_H-M   'P 1'
#
loop_
_entity.id
_entity.type
_entity.pdbx_description
1 polymer ?
#
loop_
_entity_poly.entity_id
_entity_poly.type
_entity_poly.pdbx_seq_one_letter_code
_entity_poly.pdbx_strand_id
1 'polypeptide(L)' 'MKSHALKWGIAVVFIGILLIIQGFGSALAELVWDTNWGLLALAERAVDIPLWVNFAVGVGGLALIGASVKRERKS' A
#
# COMPACT_ATOMS: atom_id res chain seq x y z
N MET A 1 -1.48 22.54 -18.63
CA MET A 1 -0.46 21.61 -18.08
C MET A 1 -0.61 21.28 -16.59
N LYS A 2 -1.10 22.19 -15.72
CA LYS A 2 -1.23 21.93 -14.27
C LYS A 2 -2.25 20.83 -13.88
N SER A 3 -3.24 20.56 -14.73
CA SER A 3 -4.28 19.56 -14.48
C SER A 3 -3.78 18.11 -14.48
N HIS A 4 -2.71 17.79 -15.20
CA HIS A 4 -2.12 16.45 -15.19
C HIS A 4 -1.33 16.20 -13.90
N ALA A 5 -0.53 17.17 -13.44
CA ALA A 5 0.27 17.04 -12.23
C ALA A 5 -0.60 16.81 -10.97
N LEU A 6 -1.74 17.51 -10.87
CA LEU A 6 -2.69 17.33 -9.78
C LEU A 6 -3.35 15.94 -9.80
N LYS A 7 -3.73 15.44 -10.98
CA LYS A 7 -4.29 14.08 -11.14
C LYS A 7 -3.30 13.00 -10.73
N TRP A 8 -2.01 13.19 -11.04
CA TRP A 8 -0.95 12.27 -10.62
C TRP A 8 -0.71 12.28 -9.12
N GLY A 9 -0.71 13.46 -8.47
CA GLY A 9 -0.60 13.55 -7.01
C GLY A 9 -1.73 12.80 -6.29
N ILE A 10 -2.96 13.03 -6.74
CA ILE A 10 -4.15 12.34 -6.20
C ILE A 10 -4.07 10.82 -6.43
N ALA A 11 -3.68 10.37 -7.63
CA ALA A 11 -3.52 8.95 -7.92
C ALA A 11 -2.51 8.27 -7.00
N VAL A 12 -1.37 8.91 -6.71
CA VAL A 12 -0.36 8.37 -5.80
C VAL A 12 -0.89 8.26 -4.37
N VAL A 13 -1.70 9.23 -3.92
CA VAL A 13 -2.34 9.16 -2.59
C VAL A 13 -3.31 7.98 -2.52
N PHE A 14 -4.16 7.79 -3.54
CA PHE A 14 -5.07 6.64 -3.57
C PHE A 14 -4.32 5.30 -3.62
N ILE A 15 -3.26 5.18 -4.42
CA ILE A 15 -2.42 3.98 -4.46
C ILE A 15 -1.79 3.72 -3.10
N GLY A 16 -1.26 4.75 -2.44
CA GLY A 16 -0.68 4.63 -1.10
C GLY A 16 -1.71 4.18 -0.06
N ILE A 17 -2.92 4.74 -0.08
CA ILE A 17 -4.01 4.34 0.81
C ILE A 17 -4.41 2.89 0.56
N LEU A 18 -4.54 2.48 -0.72
CA LEU A 18 -4.85 1.10 -1.07
C LEU A 18 -3.78 0.13 -0.59
N LEU A 19 -2.49 0.48 -0.74
CA LEU A 19 -1.37 -0.33 -0.24
C LEU A 19 -1.36 -0.46 1.29
N ILE A 20 -1.72 0.62 2.01
CA ILE A 20 -1.86 0.59 3.47
C ILE A 20 -3.01 -0.33 3.86
N ILE A 21 -4.20 -0.14 3.27
CA ILE A 21 -5.39 -0.94 3.60
C ILE A 21 -5.15 -2.41 3.25
N GLN A 22 -4.50 -2.72 2.13
CA GLN A 22 -4.16 -4.09 1.78
C GLN A 22 -3.09 -4.67 2.72
N GLY A 23 -1.93 -4.03 2.84
CA GLY A 23 -0.82 -4.58 3.63
C GLY A 23 -1.19 -4.77 5.10
N PHE A 24 -1.76 -3.73 5.74
CA PHE A 24 -2.17 -3.81 7.14
C PHE A 24 -3.45 -4.60 7.33
N GLY A 25 -4.40 -4.54 6.40
CA GLY A 25 -5.64 -5.31 6.46
C GLY A 25 -5.39 -6.81 6.34
N SER A 26 -4.51 -7.23 5.42
CA SER A 26 -4.09 -8.64 5.29
C SER A 26 -3.32 -9.09 6.52
N ALA A 27 -2.37 -8.30 7.04
CA ALA A 27 -1.66 -8.62 8.29
C ALA A 27 -2.60 -8.81 9.49
N LEU A 28 -3.58 -7.91 9.65
CA LEU A 28 -4.58 -8.00 10.73
C LEU A 28 -5.50 -9.21 10.56
N ALA A 29 -5.89 -9.53 9.33
CA ALA A 29 -6.76 -10.66 9.06
C ALA A 29 -6.04 -12.01 9.24
N GLU A 30 -4.76 -12.09 8.88
CA GLU A 30 -3.90 -13.24 9.18
C GLU A 30 -3.71 -13.39 10.69
N LEU A 31 -3.50 -12.28 11.42
CA LEU A 31 -3.29 -12.32 12.87
C LEU A 31 -4.55 -12.64 13.68
N VAL A 32 -5.72 -12.16 13.27
CA VAL A 32 -6.98 -12.28 14.04
C VAL A 32 -7.86 -13.43 13.55
N TRP A 33 -7.85 -13.70 12.25
CA TRP A 33 -8.73 -14.69 11.61
C TRP A 33 -7.99 -15.82 10.89
N ASP A 34 -6.65 -15.86 10.95
CA ASP A 34 -5.80 -16.85 10.23
C ASP A 34 -6.14 -16.93 8.74
N THR A 35 -6.63 -15.82 8.18
CA THR A 35 -7.16 -15.74 6.82
C THR A 35 -6.52 -14.57 6.10
N ASN A 36 -5.84 -14.85 4.99
CA ASN A 36 -5.33 -13.82 4.09
C ASN A 36 -6.40 -13.35 3.10
N TRP A 37 -6.42 -12.04 2.88
CA TRP A 37 -7.35 -11.39 1.95
C TRP A 37 -6.60 -10.49 0.96
N GLY A 38 -7.17 -10.28 -0.24
CA GLY A 38 -6.66 -9.29 -1.21
C GLY A 38 -5.58 -9.79 -2.18
N LEU A 39 -4.77 -8.87 -2.71
CA LEU A 39 -3.73 -9.19 -3.72
C LEU A 39 -2.64 -10.11 -3.15
N LEU A 40 -2.36 -10.03 -1.84
CA LEU A 40 -1.39 -10.90 -1.18
C LEU A 40 -1.91 -12.32 -1.01
N ALA A 41 -3.20 -12.53 -0.72
CA ALA A 41 -3.81 -13.86 -0.77
C ALA A 41 -3.76 -14.48 -2.18
N LEU A 42 -3.80 -13.65 -3.22
CA LEU A 42 -3.61 -14.09 -4.60
C LEU A 42 -2.13 -14.47 -4.87
N ALA A 43 -1.20 -13.69 -4.31
CA ALA A 43 0.23 -13.93 -4.44
C ALA A 43 0.70 -15.16 -3.62
N GLU A 44 0.03 -15.45 -2.50
CA GLU A 44 0.23 -16.65 -1.69
C GLU A 44 -0.10 -17.95 -2.45
N ARG A 45 -1.00 -17.89 -3.43
CA ARG A 45 -1.24 -19.04 -4.32
C ARG A 45 -0.06 -19.35 -5.24
N ALA A 46 0.86 -18.40 -5.43
CA ALA A 46 2.02 -18.56 -6.30
C ALA A 46 3.31 -18.81 -5.50
N VAL A 47 3.42 -18.29 -4.27
CA VAL A 47 4.61 -18.38 -3.43
C VAL A 47 4.19 -18.31 -1.96
N ASP A 48 4.80 -19.09 -1.06
CA ASP A 48 4.60 -18.88 0.39
C ASP A 48 5.06 -17.46 0.77
N ILE A 49 4.13 -16.63 1.23
CA ILE A 49 4.42 -15.25 1.63
C ILE A 49 4.52 -15.19 3.15
N PRO A 50 5.69 -14.83 3.69
CA PRO A 50 5.83 -14.65 5.13
C PRO A 50 5.16 -13.35 5.61
N LEU A 51 4.53 -13.39 6.79
CA LEU A 51 3.77 -12.30 7.42
C LEU A 51 4.47 -10.92 7.40
N TRP A 52 5.80 -10.87 7.49
CA TRP A 52 6.54 -9.60 7.46
C TRP A 52 6.39 -8.84 6.12
N VAL A 53 6.05 -9.54 5.03
CA VAL A 53 5.81 -8.94 3.71
C VAL A 53 4.54 -8.09 3.73
N ASN A 54 3.49 -8.50 4.45
CA ASN A 54 2.27 -7.70 4.65
C ASN A 54 2.61 -6.33 5.27
N PHE A 55 3.45 -6.33 6.31
CA PHE A 55 3.93 -5.10 6.94
C PHE A 55 4.82 -4.27 6.00
N ALA A 56 5.71 -4.91 5.23
CA ALA A 56 6.57 -4.21 4.28
C ALA A 56 5.76 -3.49 3.18
N VAL A 57 4.68 -4.10 2.69
CA VAL A 57 3.76 -3.49 1.72
C VAL A 57 3.05 -2.28 2.31
N GLY A 58 2.53 -2.40 3.54
CA GLY A 58 1.89 -1.28 4.24
C GLY A 58 2.85 -0.10 4.49
N VAL A 59 4.09 -0.39 4.91
CA VAL A 59 5.15 0.61 5.08
C VAL A 59 5.55 1.25 3.75
N GLY A 60 5.58 0.47 2.66
CA GLY A 60 5.79 0.99 1.30
C GLY A 60 4.72 2.00 0.88
N GLY A 61 3.45 1.73 1.19
CA GLY A 61 2.34 2.68 0.98
C GLY A 61 2.50 3.98 1.76
N LEU A 62 2.91 3.91 3.03
CA LEU A 62 3.22 5.09 3.85
C LEU A 62 4.40 5.90 3.28
N ALA A 63 5.45 5.21 2.83
CA ALA A 63 6.62 5.85 2.24
C ALA A 63 6.27 6.60 0.94
N LEU A 64 5.39 6.02 0.09
CA LEU A 64 4.91 6.68 -1.12
C LEU A 64 4.09 7.94 -0.82
N ILE A 65 3.19 7.90 0.16
CA ILE A 65 2.43 9.07 0.59
C ILE A 65 3.38 10.14 1.14
N GLY A 66 4.31 9.76 2.03
CA GLY A 66 5.29 10.67 2.61
C GLY A 66 6.18 11.32 1.55
N ALA A 67 6.61 10.55 0.54
CA ALA A 67 7.39 11.05 -0.59
C ALA A 67 6.59 12.03 -1.47
N SER A 68 5.32 11.75 -1.74
CA SER A 68 4.44 12.66 -2.48
C SER A 68 4.24 13.99 -1.74
N VAL A 69 3.94 13.93 -0.43
CA VAL A 69 3.80 15.14 0.40
C VAL A 69 5.10 15.94 0.45
N LYS A 70 6.25 15.26 0.58
CA LYS A 70 7.57 15.92 0.56
C LYS A 70 7.90 16.54 -0.79
N ARG A 71 7.44 15.94 -1.89
CA ARG A 71 7.62 16.47 -3.26
C ARG A 71 6.78 17.72 -3.47
N GLU A 72 5.53 17.75 -3.00
CA GLU A 72 4.68 18.94 -3.09
C GLU A 72 5.21 20.11 -2.25
N ARG A 73 5.78 19.85 -1.07
CA ARG A 73 6.40 20.90 -0.24
C ARG A 73 7.68 21.51 -0.83
N LYS A 74 8.32 20.86 -1.80
CA LYS A 74 9.53 21.35 -2.49
C LYS A 74 9.23 22.04 -3.83
N SER A 75 7.99 22.01 -4.30
CA SER A 75 7.55 22.65 -5.56
C SER A 75 6.96 24.03 -5.31
#